data_AF-A0A258U7V2-F1
#
_entry.id   AF-A0A258U7V2-F1
#
_cell.length_a   1.000
_cell.length_b   1.000
_cell.length_c   1.000
_cell.angle_alpha   90.00
_cell.angle_beta   90.00
_cell.angle_gamma   90.00
#
_symmetry.space_group_name_H-M   'P 1'
#
loop_
_entity.id
_entity.type
_entity.pdbx_description
1 polymer ?
#
loop_
_entity_poly.entity_id
_entity_poly.type
_entity_poly.pdbx_seq_one_letter_code
_entity_poly.pdbx_strand_id
1 'polypeptide(L)' 'MKHLAKKRFGQNFLTDQSVIQSLVDAIAPLPNDVMVEIGPGLGALTQPLLK' A
#
# COMPACT_ATOMS: atom_id res chain seq x y z
N MET A 1 -0.85 19.51 3.26
CA MET A 1 0.33 19.32 4.13
C MET A 1 1.16 18.17 3.57
N LYS A 2 2.47 18.35 3.34
CA LYS A 2 3.34 17.29 2.84
C LYS A 2 3.56 16.27 3.96
N HIS A 3 3.13 15.02 3.77
CA HIS A 3 3.36 13.99 4.77
C HIS A 3 4.81 13.53 4.68
N LEU A 4 5.63 14.00 5.62
CA LEU A 4 7.07 13.69 5.68
C LEU A 4 7.27 12.39 6.46
N ALA A 5 8.04 11.47 5.89
CA ALA A 5 8.37 10.21 6.53
C ALA A 5 9.13 10.43 7.84
N LYS A 6 8.67 9.80 8.92
CA LYS A 6 9.34 9.81 10.23
C LYS A 6 10.10 8.50 10.42
N LYS A 7 11.44 8.56 10.38
CA LYS A 7 12.31 7.37 10.53
C LYS A 7 12.03 6.54 11.78
N ARG A 8 11.71 7.19 12.92
CA ARG A 8 11.38 6.49 14.18
C ARG A 8 10.15 5.59 14.11
N PHE A 9 9.30 5.78 13.09
CA PHE A 9 8.13 4.95 12.82
C PHE A 9 8.36 3.96 11.68
N GLY A 10 9.61 3.81 11.19
CA GLY A 10 9.94 2.89 10.10
C GLY A 10 9.28 3.22 8.76
N GLN A 11 8.78 4.44 8.58
CA GLN A 11 8.07 4.84 7.37
C GLN A 11 9.03 4.90 6.18
N ASN A 12 8.93 3.93 5.28
CA ASN A 12 9.52 3.93 3.95
C ASN A 12 8.36 3.84 2.96
N PHE A 13 8.13 4.90 2.19
CA PHE A 13 6.99 4.95 1.28
C PHE A 13 7.32 4.29 -0.04
N LEU A 14 6.47 3.35 -0.45
CA LEU A 14 6.54 2.71 -1.75
C LEU A 14 6.09 3.70 -2.83
N THR A 15 6.95 3.94 -3.81
CA THR A 15 6.71 4.93 -4.89
C THR A 15 6.76 4.33 -6.29
N ASP A 16 7.38 3.15 -6.44
CA ASP A 16 7.50 2.47 -7.74
C ASP A 16 6.20 1.76 -8.10
N GLN A 17 5.57 2.19 -9.19
CA GLN A 17 4.29 1.67 -9.65
C GLN A 17 4.39 0.22 -10.17
N SER A 18 5.52 -0.19 -10.72
CA SER A 18 5.70 -1.56 -11.22
C SER A 18 5.72 -2.57 -10.08
N VAL A 19 6.37 -2.20 -8.97
CA VAL A 19 6.40 -3.00 -7.74
C VAL A 19 5.01 -3.04 -7.10
N ILE A 20 4.32 -1.89 -7.03
CA ILE A 20 2.94 -1.82 -6.53
C ILE A 20 2.03 -2.77 -7.31
N GLN A 21 2.06 -2.71 -8.64
CA GLN A 21 1.24 -3.58 -9.48
C GLN A 21 1.58 -5.06 -9.29
N SER A 22 2.88 -5.39 -9.27
CA SER A 22 3.34 -6.76 -9.04
C SER A 22 2.88 -7.32 -7.69
N LEU A 23 2.84 -6.48 -6.65
CA LEU A 23 2.32 -6.87 -5.33
C LEU A 23 0.81 -7.08 -5.35
N VAL A 24 0.05 -6.20 -6.00
CA VAL A 24 -1.41 -6.34 -6.14
C VAL A 24 -1.75 -7.61 -6.91
N ASP A 25 -1.03 -7.88 -8.01
CA ASP A 25 -1.20 -9.11 -8.80
C ASP A 25 -0.88 -10.37 -7.99
N ALA A 26 0.16 -10.31 -7.14
CA ALA A 26 0.53 -11.41 -6.26
C ALA A 26 -0.46 -11.64 -5.11
N ILE A 27 -1.08 -10.58 -4.59
CA ILE A 27 -2.16 -10.66 -3.58
C ILE A 27 -3.42 -11.25 -4.21
N ALA A 28 -3.71 -10.88 -5.47
CA ALA A 28 -4.88 -11.31 -6.24
C ALA A 28 -6.20 -11.16 -5.46
N PRO A 29 -6.54 -9.94 -4.98
CA PRO A 29 -7.69 -9.72 -4.13
C PRO A 29 -9.01 -10.03 -4.85
N LEU A 30 -9.96 -10.62 -4.14
CA LEU A 30 -11.32 -10.83 -4.60
C LEU A 30 -12.29 -9.85 -3.94
N PRO A 31 -13.43 -9.51 -4.58
CA PRO A 31 -14.37 -8.49 -4.08
C PRO A 31 -14.90 -8.72 -2.66
N ASN A 32 -14.88 -9.96 -2.16
CA ASN A 32 -15.40 -10.32 -0.84
C ASN A 32 -14.30 -10.69 0.15
N ASP A 33 -13.03 -10.48 -0.20
CA ASP A 33 -11.93 -10.74 0.72
C ASP A 33 -11.95 -9.73 1.86
N VAL A 34 -11.90 -10.25 3.09
CA VAL A 34 -11.76 -9.44 4.29
C VAL A 34 -10.28 -9.31 4.59
N MET A 35 -9.73 -8.10 4.40
CA MET A 35 -8.30 -7.84 4.46
C MET A 35 -7.96 -6.81 5.55
N VAL A 36 -6.75 -6.93 6.11
CA VAL A 36 -6.18 -5.94 7.04
C VAL A 36 -4.84 -5.46 6.47
N GLU A 37 -4.74 -4.15 6.22
CA GLU A 37 -3.48 -3.52 5.85
C GLU A 37 -2.81 -2.90 7.08
N ILE A 38 -1.58 -3.32 7.37
CA ILE A 38 -0.79 -2.78 8.48
C ILE A 38 0.18 -1.72 7.94
N GLY A 39 0.04 -0.50 8.43
CA GLY A 39 0.90 0.61 8.03
C GLY A 39 0.63 1.11 6.60
N PRO A 40 -0.61 1.54 6.27
CA PRO A 40 -0.97 1.94 4.91
C PRO A 40 -0.18 3.16 4.40
N GLY A 41 0.38 3.97 5.32
CA GLY A 41 1.20 5.13 4.98
C GLY A 41 0.45 6.12 4.09
N LEU A 42 0.91 6.29 2.84
CA LEU A 42 0.28 7.16 1.84
C LEU A 42 -0.80 6.44 1.01
N GLY A 43 -1.12 5.19 1.33
CA GLY A 43 -2.12 4.38 0.64
C GLY A 43 -1.65 3.87 -0.73
N ALA A 44 -0.34 3.61 -0.88
CA ALA A 44 0.24 3.12 -2.13
C ALA A 44 -0.34 1.75 -2.55
N LEU A 45 -0.64 0.88 -1.56
CA LEU A 45 -1.33 -0.40 -1.79
C LEU A 45 -2.83 -0.29 -1.51
N THR A 46 -3.26 0.52 -0.54
CA THR A 46 -4.69 0.73 -0.25
C THR A 46 -5.49 1.13 -1.50
N GLN A 47 -5.00 2.11 -2.28
CA GLN A 47 -5.74 2.62 -3.44
C GLN A 47 -5.99 1.57 -4.52
N PRO A 48 -4.98 0.82 -5.02
CA PRO A 48 -5.22 -0.20 -6.02
C PRO A 48 -6.01 -1.42 -5.49
N LEU A 49 -5.91 -1.74 -4.19
CA LEU A 49 -6.67 -2.85 -3.59
C LEU A 49 -8.17 -2.56 -3.41
N LEU A 50 -8.58 -1.28 -3.42
CA LEU A 50 -9.97 -0.86 -3.28
C LEU A 50 -10.71 -0.67 -4.61
N LYS A 51 -10.06 -0.93 -5.75
CA LYS A 51 -10.67 -0.87 -7.08
C LYS A 51 -11.29 -2.21 -7.44
#